data_AF-A0A7J5X774-F1
#
_entry.id   AF-A0A7J5X774-F1
#
_cell.length_a   1.000
_cell.length_b   1.000
_cell.length_c   1.000
_cell.angle_alpha   90.00
_cell.angle_beta   90.00
_cell.angle_gamma   90.00
#
_symmetry.space_group_name_H-M   'P 1'
#
loop_
_entity.id
_entity.type
_entity.pdbx_description
1 polymer ?
#
loop_
_entity_poly.entity_id
_entity_poly.type
_entity_poly.pdbx_seq_one_letter_code
_entity_poly.pdbx_strand_id
1 'polypeptide(L)'
;MPRGADWLVELSGQGQGGVSVRSLLEELYEQAGSSKEWGLIRYISGILRKRVEVLAEACTDLISHHKQLTVGLPPEPRERVITVPLPPEELNDLIYEASGQDISIAVLTQEIMVYLAMYVRSQPALFGDMLRLRIGLIMQVMATELARSLHCSGEEASESLMSLSPFGMKSLLHHILSGKEFGVERSVRPIQSTATSPAISIHELGHTGATKTERTGIHKLKREIKQRCSSPSTPSGILSPVGAGPGDGQLHWEERQGQWLRRRRLDGAINRVPSGFYQKVWKILQKCHGLSIDGYVLPSSTTREMTEGEIKFAVQVESVLNHVPQPEYRQLLVETMMVLGLVADVDVDSIGGIIHKDPATGICNFFYDSAPVAASAPCTYLSKATITYLQDFLPGSSCLMQ
;
A
#
# COMPACT_ATOMS: atom_id res chain seq x y z
N MET A 1 34.50 -7.38 -22.18
CA MET A 1 33.99 -6.24 -21.41
C MET A 1 32.81 -5.64 -22.17
N PRO A 2 31.66 -5.41 -21.52
CA PRO A 2 30.59 -4.64 -22.15
C PRO A 2 31.11 -3.24 -22.49
N ARG A 3 30.81 -2.77 -23.70
CA ARG A 3 31.22 -1.44 -24.19
C ARG A 3 30.19 -0.42 -23.68
N GLY A 4 30.65 0.67 -23.06
CA GLY A 4 29.78 1.69 -22.44
C GLY A 4 29.20 2.70 -23.44
N ALA A 5 28.42 3.67 -22.95
CA ALA A 5 27.78 4.69 -23.77
C ALA A 5 28.77 5.54 -24.59
N ASP A 6 29.99 5.73 -24.10
CA ASP A 6 31.00 6.54 -24.80
C ASP A 6 31.81 5.72 -25.82
N TRP A 7 31.43 4.46 -26.06
CA TRP A 7 32.07 3.64 -27.09
C TRP A 7 31.75 4.16 -28.50
N LEU A 8 32.76 4.23 -29.36
CA LEU A 8 32.63 4.72 -30.73
C LEU A 8 32.29 3.59 -31.71
N VAL A 9 31.21 3.77 -32.46
CA VAL A 9 30.72 2.89 -33.52
C VAL A 9 31.14 3.44 -34.89
N GLU A 10 31.76 2.62 -35.73
CA GLU A 10 32.04 2.98 -37.13
C GLU A 10 30.86 2.54 -38.01
N LEU A 11 29.94 3.45 -38.29
CA LEU A 11 28.74 3.18 -39.11
C LEU A 11 28.98 3.42 -40.62
N SER A 12 30.00 4.21 -40.99
CA SER A 12 30.18 4.72 -42.36
C SER A 12 31.57 4.45 -42.95
N GLY A 13 32.07 3.21 -42.79
CA GLY A 13 33.33 2.76 -43.38
C GLY A 13 34.59 3.35 -42.71
N GLN A 14 35.74 2.71 -42.94
CA GLN A 14 37.01 3.15 -42.35
C GLN A 14 37.33 4.61 -42.76
N GLY A 15 37.41 5.51 -41.77
CA GLY A 15 37.95 6.87 -41.95
C GLY A 15 36.96 8.03 -41.88
N GLN A 16 35.65 7.82 -41.64
CA GLN A 16 34.66 8.91 -41.53
C GLN A 16 34.38 9.40 -40.09
N GLY A 17 35.15 8.93 -39.11
CA GLY A 17 34.97 9.30 -37.69
C GLY A 17 33.88 8.47 -37.02
N GLY A 18 34.20 7.85 -35.87
CA GLY A 18 33.24 7.05 -35.12
C GLY A 18 32.17 7.91 -34.44
N VAL A 19 30.93 7.44 -34.41
CA VAL A 19 29.82 8.05 -33.65
C VAL A 19 29.69 7.33 -32.32
N SER A 20 29.53 8.05 -31.20
CA SER A 20 29.38 7.39 -29.90
C SER A 20 28.03 6.67 -29.77
N VAL A 21 27.98 5.57 -29.02
CA VAL A 21 26.72 4.90 -28.66
C VAL A 21 25.76 5.88 -27.98
N ARG A 22 26.27 6.78 -27.14
CA ARG A 22 25.51 7.86 -26.50
C ARG A 22 24.78 8.72 -27.52
N SER A 23 25.47 9.19 -28.55
CA SER A 23 24.88 10.02 -29.61
C SER A 23 23.77 9.27 -30.36
N LEU A 24 23.98 7.99 -30.66
CA LEU A 24 22.95 7.15 -31.31
C LEU A 24 21.74 6.92 -30.40
N LEU A 25 21.97 6.71 -29.10
CA LEU A 25 20.89 6.57 -28.11
C LEU A 25 20.12 7.88 -27.93
N GLU A 26 20.78 9.03 -27.96
CA GLU A 26 20.13 10.35 -27.92
C GLU A 26 19.26 10.58 -29.16
N GLU A 27 19.73 10.22 -30.36
CA GLU A 27 18.90 10.28 -31.57
C GLU A 27 17.69 9.34 -31.47
N LEU A 28 17.89 8.10 -31.03
CA LEU A 28 16.82 7.13 -30.84
C LEU A 28 15.82 7.60 -29.77
N TYR A 29 16.29 8.29 -28.72
CA TYR A 29 15.44 8.88 -27.69
C TYR A 29 14.47 9.91 -28.28
N GLU A 30 14.95 10.81 -29.13
CA GLU A 30 14.12 11.82 -29.81
C GLU A 30 13.11 11.18 -30.79
N GLN A 31 13.53 10.16 -31.52
CA GLN A 31 12.65 9.39 -32.42
C GLN A 31 11.58 8.62 -31.65
N ALA A 32 11.95 7.98 -30.53
CA ALA A 32 11.02 7.29 -29.63
C ALA A 32 10.01 8.27 -29.01
N GLY A 33 10.47 9.47 -28.62
CA GLY A 33 9.64 10.59 -28.19
C GLY A 33 8.57 10.97 -29.22
N SER A 34 9.00 11.15 -30.47
CA SER A 34 8.12 11.50 -31.59
C SER A 34 7.08 10.41 -31.88
N SER A 35 7.47 9.14 -31.69
CA SER A 35 6.59 7.96 -31.88
C SER A 35 5.77 7.60 -30.64
N LYS A 36 5.98 8.29 -29.51
CA LYS A 36 5.35 8.02 -28.21
C LYS A 36 5.62 6.60 -27.68
N GLU A 37 6.81 6.07 -27.94
CA GLU A 37 7.26 4.76 -27.44
C GLU A 37 7.82 4.88 -26.01
N TRP A 38 6.92 5.00 -25.03
CA TRP A 38 7.27 5.31 -23.64
C TRP A 38 8.20 4.28 -22.99
N GLY A 39 8.02 2.99 -23.30
CA GLY A 39 8.90 1.93 -22.81
C GLY A 39 10.34 2.12 -23.28
N LEU A 40 10.52 2.45 -24.55
CA LEU A 40 11.84 2.71 -25.13
C LEU A 40 12.45 4.01 -24.60
N ILE A 41 11.65 5.07 -24.43
CA ILE A 41 12.08 6.33 -23.80
C ILE A 41 12.63 6.08 -22.39
N ARG A 42 11.93 5.29 -21.56
CA ARG A 42 12.39 4.94 -20.21
C ARG A 42 13.64 4.08 -20.25
N TYR A 43 13.69 3.09 -21.13
CA TYR A 43 14.86 2.22 -21.28
C TYR A 43 16.12 3.01 -21.65
N ILE A 44 16.03 3.85 -22.69
CA ILE A 44 17.15 4.69 -23.14
C ILE A 44 17.55 5.70 -22.05
N SER A 45 16.57 6.32 -21.38
CA SER A 45 16.84 7.22 -20.24
C SER A 45 17.60 6.51 -19.12
N GLY A 46 17.26 5.23 -18.87
CA GLY A 46 17.96 4.36 -17.93
C GLY A 46 19.42 4.17 -18.31
N ILE A 47 19.70 3.84 -19.58
CA ILE A 47 21.07 3.63 -20.09
C ILE A 47 21.89 4.91 -19.99
N LEU A 48 21.29 6.04 -20.39
CA LEU A 48 21.94 7.35 -20.38
C LEU A 48 22.05 7.95 -18.96
N ARG A 49 21.50 7.27 -17.94
CA ARG A 49 21.37 7.75 -16.56
C ARG A 49 20.76 9.15 -16.46
N LYS A 50 19.72 9.43 -17.25
CA LYS A 50 19.05 10.74 -17.23
C LYS A 50 18.37 10.97 -15.88
N ARG A 51 18.53 12.19 -15.35
CA ARG A 51 17.91 12.67 -14.11
C ARG A 51 16.74 13.61 -14.43
N VAL A 52 15.62 13.43 -13.75
CA VAL A 52 14.52 14.41 -13.78
C VAL A 52 14.94 15.67 -13.00
N GLU A 53 14.86 16.84 -13.62
CA GLU A 53 15.39 18.09 -13.05
C GLU A 53 14.81 18.41 -11.65
N VAL A 54 13.49 18.28 -11.51
CA VAL A 54 12.74 18.60 -10.27
C VAL A 54 12.72 17.46 -9.24
N LEU A 55 13.54 16.42 -9.41
CA LEU A 55 13.48 15.22 -8.56
C LEU A 55 13.82 15.51 -7.09
N ALA A 56 14.88 16.29 -6.83
CA ALA A 56 15.29 16.62 -5.47
C ALA A 56 14.27 17.52 -4.77
N GLU A 57 13.64 18.43 -5.51
CA GLU A 57 12.53 19.26 -5.02
C GLU A 57 11.32 18.40 -4.67
N ALA A 58 10.94 17.45 -5.54
CA ALA A 58 9.86 16.51 -5.28
C ALA A 58 10.12 15.64 -4.03
N CYS A 59 11.36 15.16 -3.85
CA CYS A 59 11.76 14.44 -2.65
C CYS A 59 11.63 15.32 -1.39
N THR A 60 12.11 16.56 -1.47
CA THR A 60 12.00 17.55 -0.38
C THR A 60 10.55 17.82 -0.01
N ASP A 61 9.69 18.06 -1.01
CA ASP A 61 8.25 18.27 -0.83
C ASP A 61 7.60 17.10 -0.08
N LEU A 62 7.90 15.86 -0.46
CA LEU A 62 7.31 14.70 0.22
C LEU A 62 7.75 14.61 1.69
N ILE A 63 9.03 14.85 1.96
CA ILE A 63 9.58 14.81 3.32
C ILE A 63 9.03 15.96 4.18
N SER A 64 8.89 17.16 3.61
CA SER A 64 8.31 18.31 4.33
C SER A 64 6.84 18.12 4.68
N HIS A 65 6.12 17.26 3.96
CA HIS A 65 4.76 16.81 4.30
C HIS A 65 4.75 15.62 5.28
N HIS A 66 5.83 15.45 6.05
CA HIS A 66 6.02 14.40 7.06
C HIS A 66 5.89 12.98 6.49
N LYS A 67 6.36 12.78 5.25
CA LYS A 67 6.46 11.45 4.65
C LYS A 67 7.90 10.95 4.69
N GLN A 68 8.07 9.66 4.94
CA GLN A 68 9.31 8.93 4.67
C GLN A 68 9.20 8.29 3.30
N LEU A 69 10.29 8.25 2.54
CA LEU A 69 10.31 7.61 1.23
C LEU A 69 11.17 6.34 1.29
N THR A 70 10.81 5.33 0.51
CA THR A 70 11.73 4.24 0.18
C THR A 70 11.80 3.99 -1.31
N VAL A 71 12.98 3.64 -1.78
CA VAL A 71 13.28 3.26 -3.17
C VAL A 71 13.84 1.85 -3.21
N GLY A 72 13.66 1.15 -4.32
CA GLY A 72 13.95 -0.30 -4.42
C GLY A 72 12.85 -1.17 -3.81
N LEU A 73 13.02 -2.50 -3.94
CA LEU A 73 12.09 -3.50 -3.43
C LEU A 73 12.61 -4.12 -2.12
N PRO A 74 11.74 -4.38 -1.13
CA PRO A 74 12.15 -5.06 0.10
C PRO A 74 12.63 -6.50 -0.16
N PRO A 75 13.42 -7.07 0.77
CA PRO A 75 13.92 -6.47 2.01
C PRO A 75 15.19 -5.61 1.82
N GLU A 76 15.64 -4.94 2.88
CA GLU A 76 16.99 -4.37 2.95
C GLU A 76 18.05 -5.44 2.63
N PRO A 77 19.17 -5.10 1.94
CA PRO A 77 19.67 -3.76 1.61
C PRO A 77 19.18 -3.21 0.25
N ARG A 78 18.29 -3.93 -0.45
CA ARG A 78 17.76 -3.51 -1.75
C ARG A 78 16.78 -2.35 -1.62
N GLU A 79 15.92 -2.40 -0.60
CA GLU A 79 15.12 -1.25 -0.21
C GLU A 79 15.99 -0.25 0.55
N ARG A 80 15.96 1.01 0.14
CA ARG A 80 16.69 2.12 0.77
C ARG A 80 15.71 3.15 1.29
N VAL A 81 15.87 3.54 2.56
CA VAL A 81 15.01 4.53 3.22
C VAL A 81 15.62 5.93 3.06
N ILE A 82 14.79 6.89 2.67
CA ILE A 82 15.13 8.31 2.56
C ILE A 82 14.29 9.04 3.60
N THR A 83 14.95 9.46 4.68
CA THR A 83 14.32 10.18 5.81
C THR A 83 14.62 11.68 5.80
N VAL A 84 15.62 12.10 5.03
CA VAL A 84 16.02 13.50 4.87
C VAL A 84 16.20 13.81 3.38
N PRO A 85 15.96 15.06 2.95
CA PRO A 85 16.20 15.45 1.57
C PRO A 85 17.67 15.24 1.21
N LEU A 86 17.91 14.67 0.02
CA LEU A 86 19.25 14.39 -0.49
C LEU A 86 19.61 15.35 -1.63
N PRO A 87 20.91 15.67 -1.81
CA PRO A 87 21.37 16.37 -3.01
C PRO A 87 20.98 15.64 -4.29
N PRO A 88 20.78 16.35 -5.43
CA PRO A 88 20.25 15.73 -6.63
C PRO A 88 21.08 14.56 -7.19
N GLU A 89 22.40 14.66 -7.14
CA GLU A 89 23.29 13.59 -7.62
C GLU A 89 23.26 12.38 -6.69
N GLU A 90 23.33 12.59 -5.37
CA GLU A 90 23.22 11.51 -4.37
C GLU A 90 21.88 10.79 -4.45
N LEU A 91 20.78 11.53 -4.64
CA LEU A 91 19.45 10.95 -4.81
C LEU A 91 19.35 10.10 -6.08
N ASN A 92 19.94 10.59 -7.18
CA ASN A 92 19.95 9.87 -8.45
C ASN A 92 20.75 8.56 -8.32
N ASP A 93 21.95 8.62 -7.77
CA ASP A 93 22.78 7.43 -7.57
C ASP A 93 22.12 6.42 -6.64
N LEU A 94 21.51 6.87 -5.54
CA LEU A 94 20.75 6.02 -4.64
C LEU A 94 19.60 5.28 -5.37
N ILE A 95 18.87 5.97 -6.24
CA ILE A 95 17.76 5.37 -7.01
C ILE A 95 18.30 4.33 -8.01
N TYR A 96 19.37 4.64 -8.74
CA TYR A 96 19.96 3.70 -9.69
C TYR A 96 20.55 2.47 -8.98
N GLU A 97 21.23 2.66 -7.85
CA GLU A 97 21.73 1.54 -7.03
C GLU A 97 20.59 0.65 -6.50
N ALA A 98 19.53 1.25 -5.97
CA ALA A 98 18.39 0.51 -5.42
C ALA A 98 17.58 -0.24 -6.50
N SER A 99 17.63 0.23 -7.75
CA SER A 99 16.96 -0.40 -8.90
C SER A 99 17.69 -1.64 -9.44
N GLY A 100 18.95 -1.84 -9.04
CA GLY A 100 19.71 -3.04 -9.37
C GLY A 100 20.03 -3.16 -10.86
N GLN A 101 19.64 -4.28 -11.47
CA GLN A 101 19.96 -4.59 -12.87
C GLN A 101 18.98 -3.97 -13.87
N ASP A 102 17.77 -3.62 -13.44
CA ASP A 102 16.78 -2.99 -14.31
C ASP A 102 16.85 -1.47 -14.18
N ILE A 103 17.66 -0.89 -15.06
CA ILE A 103 17.86 0.56 -15.18
C ILE A 103 16.57 1.34 -15.49
N SER A 104 15.55 0.69 -16.03
CA SER A 104 14.29 1.33 -16.39
C SER A 104 13.42 1.56 -15.15
N ILE A 105 13.57 0.71 -14.11
CA ILE A 105 12.93 0.89 -12.81
C ILE A 105 13.43 2.19 -12.15
N ALA A 106 14.69 2.57 -12.35
CA ALA A 106 15.23 3.82 -11.81
C ALA A 106 14.47 5.04 -12.38
N VAL A 107 14.24 5.05 -13.69
CA VAL A 107 13.50 6.13 -14.37
C VAL A 107 12.04 6.15 -13.89
N LEU A 108 11.40 4.99 -13.80
CA LEU A 108 10.04 4.89 -13.31
C LEU A 108 9.90 5.33 -11.84
N THR A 109 10.90 5.02 -11.00
CA THR A 109 10.96 5.47 -9.60
C THR A 109 11.01 6.99 -9.52
N GLN A 110 11.82 7.64 -10.36
CA GLN A 110 11.87 9.11 -10.46
C GLN A 110 10.51 9.69 -10.86
N GLU A 111 9.87 9.14 -11.90
CA GLU A 111 8.54 9.60 -12.35
C GLU A 111 7.49 9.49 -11.23
N ILE A 112 7.41 8.34 -10.56
CA ILE A 112 6.44 8.11 -9.48
C ILE A 112 6.71 9.05 -8.30
N MET A 113 7.98 9.28 -7.94
CA MET A 113 8.32 10.24 -6.87
C MET A 113 7.80 11.64 -7.21
N VAL A 114 7.99 12.11 -8.44
CA VAL A 114 7.48 13.41 -8.88
C VAL A 114 5.94 13.44 -8.84
N TYR A 115 5.26 12.39 -9.32
CA TYR A 115 3.79 12.35 -9.27
C TYR A 115 3.26 12.30 -7.83
N LEU A 116 3.91 11.57 -6.92
CA LEU A 116 3.57 11.58 -5.50
C LEU A 116 3.71 12.99 -4.91
N ALA A 117 4.78 13.71 -5.23
CA ALA A 117 4.98 15.10 -4.79
C ALA A 117 3.92 16.06 -5.37
N MET A 118 3.49 15.84 -6.61
CA MET A 118 2.36 16.60 -7.18
C MET A 118 1.06 16.33 -6.41
N TYR A 119 0.79 15.06 -6.06
CA TYR A 119 -0.44 14.69 -5.35
C TYR A 119 -0.43 15.12 -3.89
N VAL A 120 0.70 15.07 -3.18
CA VAL A 120 0.74 15.47 -1.77
C VAL A 120 0.41 16.96 -1.64
N ARG A 121 0.86 17.79 -2.59
CA ARG A 121 0.54 19.23 -2.66
C ARG A 121 -0.89 19.51 -3.08
N SER A 122 -1.38 18.84 -4.14
CA SER A 122 -2.69 19.15 -4.73
C SER A 122 -3.88 18.44 -4.07
N GLN A 123 -3.66 17.25 -3.52
CA GLN A 123 -4.69 16.36 -2.96
C GLN A 123 -4.15 15.62 -1.72
N PRO A 124 -3.76 16.33 -0.63
CA PRO A 124 -3.15 15.74 0.55
C PRO A 124 -4.02 14.64 1.21
N ALA A 125 -5.34 14.70 1.05
CA ALA A 125 -6.28 13.68 1.54
C ALA A 125 -6.02 12.27 0.97
N LEU A 126 -5.34 12.13 -0.18
CA LEU A 126 -4.95 10.84 -0.73
C LEU A 126 -3.92 10.10 0.14
N PHE A 127 -3.22 10.80 1.02
CA PHE A 127 -2.12 10.28 1.84
C PHE A 127 -2.52 10.10 3.31
N GLY A 128 -3.83 9.98 3.58
CA GLY A 128 -4.39 9.88 4.93
C GLY A 128 -3.65 8.85 5.79
N ASP A 129 -3.09 9.31 6.91
CA ASP A 129 -2.25 8.58 7.89
C ASP A 129 -1.18 7.65 7.30
N MET A 130 -0.79 7.82 6.04
CA MET A 130 0.33 7.11 5.42
C MET A 130 1.63 7.84 5.79
N LEU A 131 2.49 7.28 6.62
CA LEU A 131 3.75 7.97 6.97
C LEU A 131 4.86 7.60 6.00
N ARG A 132 4.94 6.35 5.56
CA ARG A 132 5.98 5.87 4.65
C ARG A 132 5.43 5.53 3.27
N LEU A 133 6.02 6.12 2.24
CA LEU A 133 5.71 5.87 0.83
C LEU A 133 6.78 4.96 0.23
N ARG A 134 6.43 3.69 0.06
CA ARG A 134 7.34 2.66 -0.48
C ARG A 134 7.18 2.58 -2.00
N ILE A 135 7.98 3.34 -2.74
CA ILE A 135 7.81 3.52 -4.19
C ILE A 135 7.93 2.17 -4.91
N GLY A 136 8.85 1.30 -4.50
CA GLY A 136 8.97 -0.06 -5.03
C GLY A 136 7.70 -0.89 -4.90
N LEU A 137 7.07 -0.91 -3.72
CA LEU A 137 5.82 -1.65 -3.51
C LEU A 137 4.63 -1.00 -4.24
N ILE A 138 4.61 0.33 -4.34
CA ILE A 138 3.61 1.04 -5.15
C ILE A 138 3.70 0.59 -6.62
N MET A 139 4.91 0.50 -7.20
CA MET A 139 5.10 -0.03 -8.56
C MET A 139 4.60 -1.48 -8.70
N GLN A 140 4.92 -2.36 -7.76
CA GLN A 140 4.44 -3.75 -7.77
C GLN A 140 2.92 -3.85 -7.72
N VAL A 141 2.29 -3.01 -6.90
CA VAL A 141 0.83 -2.90 -6.84
C VAL A 141 0.26 -2.41 -8.16
N MET A 142 0.87 -1.39 -8.78
CA MET A 142 0.44 -0.90 -10.09
C MET A 142 0.52 -2.01 -11.16
N ALA A 143 1.61 -2.76 -11.21
CA ALA A 143 1.77 -3.89 -12.13
C ALA A 143 0.75 -5.01 -11.85
N THR A 144 0.53 -5.35 -10.58
CA THR A 144 -0.44 -6.39 -10.17
C THR A 144 -1.87 -5.98 -10.53
N GLU A 145 -2.21 -4.70 -10.38
CA GLU A 145 -3.52 -4.18 -10.76
C GLU A 145 -3.72 -4.16 -12.28
N LEU A 146 -2.67 -3.88 -13.05
CA LEU A 146 -2.72 -4.03 -14.51
C LEU A 146 -2.89 -5.50 -14.91
N ALA A 147 -2.15 -6.43 -14.31
CA ALA A 147 -2.26 -7.86 -14.58
C ALA A 147 -3.69 -8.36 -14.38
N ARG A 148 -4.29 -7.97 -13.25
CA ARG A 148 -5.67 -8.31 -12.92
C ARG A 148 -6.66 -7.70 -13.91
N SER A 149 -6.52 -6.40 -14.21
CA SER A 149 -7.49 -5.68 -15.05
C SER A 149 -7.41 -6.07 -16.52
N LEU A 150 -6.22 -6.42 -17.01
CA LEU A 150 -5.98 -6.86 -18.38
C LEU A 150 -6.06 -8.39 -18.56
N HIS A 151 -6.31 -9.13 -17.46
CA HIS A 151 -6.30 -10.60 -17.43
C HIS A 151 -5.03 -11.20 -18.05
N CYS A 152 -3.87 -10.64 -17.72
CA CYS A 152 -2.58 -11.05 -18.28
C CYS A 152 -1.60 -11.53 -17.20
N SER A 153 -0.46 -12.05 -17.64
CA SER A 153 0.63 -12.46 -16.74
C SER A 153 1.27 -11.24 -16.06
N GLY A 154 1.96 -11.45 -14.93
CA GLY A 154 2.69 -10.38 -14.25
C GLY A 154 3.82 -9.77 -15.08
N GLU A 155 4.42 -10.56 -15.98
CA GLU A 155 5.46 -10.11 -16.91
C GLU A 155 4.88 -9.17 -17.97
N GLU A 156 3.81 -9.60 -18.65
CA GLU A 156 3.08 -8.76 -19.61
C GLU A 156 2.56 -7.46 -18.97
N ALA A 157 2.10 -7.54 -17.72
CA ALA A 157 1.63 -6.37 -16.99
C ALA A 157 2.77 -5.42 -16.62
N SER A 158 3.96 -5.94 -16.34
CA SER A 158 5.15 -5.12 -16.07
C SER A 158 5.62 -4.40 -17.34
N GLU A 159 5.63 -5.09 -18.49
CA GLU A 159 5.88 -4.45 -19.79
C GLU A 159 4.82 -3.39 -20.14
N SER A 160 3.55 -3.69 -19.85
CA SER A 160 2.42 -2.77 -20.00
C SER A 160 2.60 -1.53 -19.12
N LEU A 161 3.05 -1.70 -17.87
CA LEU A 161 3.35 -0.59 -16.95
C LEU A 161 4.48 0.28 -17.52
N MET A 162 5.56 -0.34 -17.99
CA MET A 162 6.71 0.35 -18.56
C MET A 162 6.39 1.08 -19.87
N SER A 163 5.33 0.68 -20.58
CA SER A 163 4.88 1.33 -21.82
C SER A 163 3.76 2.36 -21.63
N LEU A 164 3.29 2.59 -20.40
CA LEU A 164 2.29 3.64 -20.13
C LEU A 164 2.83 5.04 -20.43
N SER A 165 1.99 5.88 -21.02
CA SER A 165 2.27 7.31 -21.12
C SER A 165 2.41 7.97 -19.74
N PRO A 166 3.07 9.15 -19.63
CA PRO A 166 3.14 9.91 -18.38
C PRO A 166 1.77 10.15 -17.74
N PHE A 167 0.76 10.47 -18.55
CA PHE A 167 -0.62 10.61 -18.09
C PHE A 167 -1.21 9.29 -17.60
N GLY A 168 -1.03 8.20 -18.34
CA GLY A 168 -1.50 6.86 -17.95
C GLY A 168 -0.89 6.40 -16.64
N MET A 169 0.43 6.58 -16.47
CA MET A 169 1.16 6.29 -15.25
C MET A 169 0.62 7.09 -14.05
N LYS A 170 0.49 8.41 -14.23
CA LYS A 170 -0.03 9.33 -13.22
C LYS A 170 -1.49 9.02 -12.84
N SER A 171 -2.31 8.63 -13.83
CA SER A 171 -3.71 8.22 -13.63
C SER A 171 -3.79 6.92 -12.86
N LEU A 172 -3.02 5.89 -13.24
CA LEU A 172 -2.97 4.61 -12.52
C LEU A 172 -2.57 4.84 -11.05
N LEU A 173 -1.52 5.63 -10.81
CA LEU A 173 -1.07 5.96 -9.47
C LEU A 173 -2.16 6.63 -8.63
N HIS A 174 -2.92 7.57 -9.22
CA HIS A 174 -4.05 8.20 -8.52
C HIS A 174 -5.12 7.20 -8.12
N HIS A 175 -5.46 6.27 -9.01
CA HIS A 175 -6.44 5.24 -8.69
C HIS A 175 -5.96 4.31 -7.58
N ILE A 176 -4.68 3.91 -7.58
CA ILE A 176 -4.08 3.15 -6.48
C ILE A 176 -4.17 3.93 -5.16
N LEU A 177 -3.80 5.21 -5.15
CA LEU A 177 -3.82 6.04 -3.93
C LEU A 177 -5.24 6.43 -3.48
N SER A 178 -6.20 6.55 -4.39
CA SER A 178 -7.60 6.77 -4.01
C SER A 178 -8.23 5.48 -3.47
N GLY A 179 -7.73 4.32 -3.92
CA GLY A 179 -8.28 3.00 -3.67
C GLY A 179 -9.71 2.83 -4.18
N LYS A 180 -10.11 3.67 -5.15
CA LYS A 180 -11.33 3.50 -5.94
C LYS A 180 -11.16 2.37 -6.95
N GLU A 181 -12.27 1.78 -7.39
CA GLU A 181 -12.26 0.86 -8.51
C GLU A 181 -12.06 1.60 -9.84
N PHE A 182 -11.41 0.95 -10.79
CA PHE A 182 -11.12 1.49 -12.11
C PHE A 182 -11.01 0.36 -13.13
N GLY A 183 -11.40 0.66 -14.36
CA GLY A 183 -11.31 -0.23 -15.51
C GLY A 183 -10.05 0.07 -16.30
N VAL A 184 -9.43 -0.98 -16.83
CA VAL A 184 -8.29 -0.85 -17.73
C VAL A 184 -8.57 -1.70 -18.96
N GLU A 185 -8.47 -1.09 -20.14
CA GLU A 185 -8.72 -1.78 -21.40
C GLU A 185 -7.55 -1.58 -22.36
N ARG A 186 -7.27 -2.60 -23.19
CA ARG A 186 -6.36 -2.45 -24.33
C ARG A 186 -7.14 -1.76 -25.45
N SER A 187 -6.73 -0.56 -25.80
CA SER A 187 -7.26 0.15 -26.96
C SER A 187 -6.83 -0.55 -28.24
N VAL A 188 -7.80 -1.00 -29.03
CA VAL A 188 -7.57 -1.50 -30.39
C VAL A 188 -7.24 -0.31 -31.29
N ARG A 189 -5.98 -0.21 -31.74
CA ARG A 189 -5.59 0.86 -32.67
C ARG A 189 -5.93 0.47 -34.12
N PRO A 190 -6.28 1.43 -35.00
CA PRO A 190 -6.33 1.21 -36.44
C PRO A 190 -4.95 0.80 -36.98
N ILE A 191 -4.96 -0.05 -38.00
CA ILE A 191 -3.81 -0.71 -38.66
C ILE A 191 -2.69 0.27 -39.13
N GLN A 192 -2.90 1.58 -39.12
CA GLN A 192 -1.96 2.60 -39.60
C GLN A 192 -1.06 3.23 -38.52
N SER A 193 -1.10 2.75 -37.27
CA SER A 193 -0.24 3.29 -36.20
C SER A 193 1.17 2.72 -36.28
N THR A 194 2.20 3.57 -36.39
CA THR A 194 3.63 3.20 -36.42
C THR A 194 4.19 2.79 -35.05
N ALA A 195 3.40 2.92 -33.99
CA ALA A 195 3.78 2.58 -32.63
C ALA A 195 3.63 1.08 -32.37
N THR A 196 4.67 0.45 -31.85
CA THR A 196 4.78 -1.01 -31.65
C THR A 196 4.07 -1.51 -30.40
N SER A 197 3.78 -0.64 -29.43
CA SER A 197 3.14 -1.00 -28.16
C SER A 197 1.62 -0.73 -28.14
N PRO A 198 0.78 -1.65 -27.63
CA PRO A 198 -0.67 -1.42 -27.51
C PRO A 198 -0.99 -0.26 -26.56
N ALA A 199 -1.96 0.60 -26.93
CA ALA A 199 -2.41 1.67 -26.05
C ALA A 199 -3.26 1.13 -24.91
N ILE A 200 -3.00 1.58 -23.69
CA ILE A 200 -3.81 1.25 -22.50
C ILE A 200 -4.63 2.47 -22.12
N SER A 201 -5.95 2.32 -22.03
CA SER A 201 -6.85 3.34 -21.49
C SER A 201 -7.27 2.97 -20.08
N ILE A 202 -7.30 3.97 -19.19
CA ILE A 202 -7.70 3.83 -17.79
C ILE A 202 -8.94 4.69 -17.58
N HIS A 203 -10.03 4.08 -17.17
CA HIS A 203 -11.32 4.74 -16.94
C HIS A 203 -11.77 4.52 -15.50
N GLU A 204 -12.32 5.55 -14.87
CA GLU A 204 -12.97 5.41 -13.57
C GLU A 204 -14.24 4.59 -13.76
N LEU A 205 -14.31 3.42 -13.13
CA LEU A 205 -15.57 2.71 -12.98
C LEU A 205 -16.37 3.49 -11.93
N GLY A 206 -17.60 3.87 -12.25
CA GLY A 206 -18.44 4.67 -11.35
C GLY A 206 -18.53 4.05 -9.95
N HIS A 207 -18.81 4.88 -8.94
CA HIS A 207 -18.78 4.58 -7.49
C HIS A 207 -19.29 3.18 -7.04
N THR A 208 -18.52 2.12 -7.26
CA THR A 208 -18.70 0.79 -6.68
C THR A 208 -17.56 0.57 -5.69
N GLY A 209 -17.56 1.28 -4.57
CA GLY A 209 -16.48 1.14 -3.58
C GLY A 209 -16.35 2.35 -2.67
N ALA A 210 -17.24 2.39 -1.68
CA ALA A 210 -17.37 3.39 -0.64
C ALA A 210 -16.05 3.90 -0.03
N THR A 211 -15.51 5.03 -0.50
CA THR A 211 -14.44 5.76 0.21
C THR A 211 -14.95 6.59 1.41
N LYS A 212 -16.24 6.52 1.74
CA LYS A 212 -16.81 7.24 2.90
C LYS A 212 -17.78 6.45 3.78
N THR A 213 -18.46 5.42 3.28
CA THR A 213 -19.66 4.88 3.96
C THR A 213 -19.43 3.73 4.95
N GLU A 214 -18.30 3.03 4.92
CA GLU A 214 -18.07 1.88 5.83
C GLU A 214 -17.48 2.24 7.21
N ARG A 215 -17.12 3.50 7.45
CA ARG A 215 -16.73 3.99 8.79
C ARG A 215 -17.88 3.93 9.82
N THR A 216 -19.12 3.75 9.37
CA THR A 216 -20.30 3.57 10.25
C THR A 216 -20.29 2.25 11.01
N GLY A 217 -19.62 1.23 10.48
CA GLY A 217 -19.54 -0.09 11.11
C GLY A 217 -18.79 -0.09 12.45
N ILE A 218 -17.69 0.67 12.55
CA ILE A 218 -16.89 0.82 13.78
C ILE A 218 -17.70 1.52 14.87
N HIS A 219 -18.50 2.54 14.52
CA HIS A 219 -19.39 3.21 15.48
C HIS A 219 -20.51 2.31 15.99
N LYS A 220 -21.05 1.44 15.13
CA LYS A 220 -22.01 0.40 15.53
C LYS A 220 -21.36 -0.62 16.48
N LEU A 221 -20.18 -1.13 16.12
CA LEU A 221 -19.42 -2.07 16.94
C LEU A 221 -19.03 -1.49 18.31
N LYS A 222 -18.58 -0.22 18.35
CA LYS A 222 -18.30 0.49 19.61
C LYS A 222 -19.50 0.52 20.55
N ARG A 223 -20.71 0.69 19.99
CA ARG A 223 -21.97 0.68 20.76
C ARG A 223 -22.27 -0.71 21.32
N GLU A 224 -22.08 -1.76 20.52
CA GLU A 224 -22.28 -3.15 20.94
C GLU A 224 -21.27 -3.59 22.01
N ILE A 225 -20.00 -3.20 21.90
CA ILE A 225 -18.96 -3.47 22.92
C ILE A 225 -19.34 -2.78 24.24
N LYS A 226 -19.71 -1.49 24.19
CA LYS A 226 -20.13 -0.74 25.38
C LYS A 226 -21.33 -1.38 26.09
N GLN A 227 -22.33 -1.85 25.33
CA GLN A 227 -23.49 -2.55 25.90
C GLN A 227 -23.14 -3.85 26.62
N ARG A 228 -22.17 -4.62 26.10
CA ARG A 228 -21.74 -5.90 26.71
C ARG A 228 -20.88 -5.70 27.96
N CYS A 229 -19.99 -4.71 27.98
CA CYS A 229 -19.14 -4.43 29.15
C CYS A 229 -19.93 -3.81 30.32
N SER A 230 -21.12 -3.26 30.08
CA SER A 230 -21.95 -2.62 31.11
C SER A 230 -23.05 -3.51 31.70
N SER A 231 -23.17 -4.78 31.28
CA SER A 231 -24.30 -5.65 31.69
C SER A 231 -23.80 -6.95 32.33
N PRO A 232 -24.24 -7.32 33.56
CA PRO A 232 -24.08 -8.67 34.08
C PRO A 232 -24.97 -9.63 33.28
N SER A 233 -24.49 -10.86 33.09
CA SER A 233 -24.95 -11.88 32.13
C SER A 233 -26.42 -12.33 32.24
N THR A 234 -27.00 -12.65 31.07
CA THR A 234 -27.96 -13.78 30.87
C THR A 234 -28.00 -14.15 29.37
N PRO A 235 -27.99 -15.45 28.99
CA PRO A 235 -28.12 -15.84 27.59
C PRO A 235 -29.60 -15.93 27.22
N SER A 236 -30.08 -15.13 26.27
CA SER A 236 -31.42 -15.31 25.72
C SER A 236 -31.49 -14.92 24.25
N GLY A 237 -31.93 -15.90 23.44
CA GLY A 237 -32.74 -15.70 22.24
C GLY A 237 -32.06 -15.17 20.98
N ILE A 238 -31.67 -16.08 20.08
CA ILE A 238 -31.45 -15.79 18.66
C ILE A 238 -32.82 -15.47 18.04
N LEU A 239 -33.01 -14.24 17.54
CA LEU A 239 -34.04 -13.93 16.54
C LEU A 239 -33.32 -13.56 15.24
N SER A 240 -33.40 -14.47 14.27
CA SER A 240 -33.03 -14.23 12.87
C SER A 240 -34.05 -13.30 12.21
N PRO A 241 -33.65 -12.29 11.41
CA PRO A 241 -34.58 -11.63 10.52
C PRO A 241 -34.82 -12.50 9.28
N VAL A 242 -36.11 -12.75 9.02
CA VAL A 242 -36.67 -13.45 7.87
C VAL A 242 -36.25 -12.77 6.56
N GLY A 243 -35.93 -13.60 5.55
CA GLY A 243 -35.25 -13.21 4.31
C GLY A 243 -36.05 -12.37 3.32
N ALA A 244 -35.29 -11.61 2.50
CA ALA A 244 -35.72 -11.15 1.19
C ALA A 244 -35.47 -12.27 0.15
N GLY A 245 -36.40 -12.42 -0.81
CA GLY A 245 -36.55 -13.59 -1.67
C GLY A 245 -35.39 -13.92 -2.63
N PRO A 246 -35.40 -15.14 -3.21
CA PRO A 246 -34.34 -15.66 -4.05
C PRO A 246 -34.53 -15.18 -5.49
N GLY A 247 -33.59 -14.38 -6.02
CA GLY A 247 -33.62 -14.03 -7.44
C GLY A 247 -32.52 -13.08 -7.90
N ASP A 248 -32.04 -12.17 -7.05
CA ASP A 248 -31.20 -11.04 -7.50
C ASP A 248 -29.86 -10.90 -6.75
N GLY A 249 -29.66 -11.68 -5.68
CA GLY A 249 -28.49 -11.56 -4.80
C GLY A 249 -27.27 -12.41 -5.21
N GLN A 250 -27.45 -13.39 -6.10
CA GLN A 250 -26.42 -14.40 -6.36
C GLN A 250 -25.41 -14.00 -7.44
N LEU A 251 -25.86 -13.25 -8.47
CA LEU A 251 -24.98 -12.70 -9.51
C LEU A 251 -24.10 -11.56 -8.98
N HIS A 252 -24.60 -10.77 -8.02
CA HIS A 252 -23.88 -9.65 -7.42
C HIS A 252 -22.87 -10.06 -6.32
N TRP A 253 -22.96 -11.30 -5.81
CA TRP A 253 -22.02 -11.83 -4.80
C TRP A 253 -20.73 -12.38 -5.41
N GLU A 254 -20.80 -12.91 -6.63
CA GLU A 254 -19.62 -13.39 -7.36
C GLU A 254 -18.75 -12.23 -7.89
N GLU A 255 -19.34 -11.10 -8.29
CA GLU A 255 -18.61 -9.88 -8.68
C GLU A 255 -17.88 -9.17 -7.50
N ARG A 256 -18.26 -9.48 -6.26
CA ARG A 256 -17.66 -8.89 -5.05
C ARG A 256 -16.54 -9.74 -4.42
N GLN A 257 -16.36 -10.98 -4.88
CA GLN A 257 -15.23 -11.80 -4.46
C GLN A 257 -13.91 -11.18 -4.95
N GLY A 258 -12.95 -11.05 -4.06
CA GLY A 258 -11.64 -10.48 -4.29
C GLY A 258 -11.53 -8.98 -4.00
N GLN A 259 -12.63 -8.25 -3.81
CA GLN A 259 -12.61 -6.79 -3.59
C GLN A 259 -11.92 -6.42 -2.28
N TRP A 260 -12.19 -7.18 -1.20
CA TRP A 260 -11.58 -6.93 0.10
C TRP A 260 -10.14 -7.39 0.16
N LEU A 261 -9.85 -8.56 -0.41
CA LEU A 261 -8.48 -9.04 -0.56
C LEU A 261 -7.66 -8.00 -1.30
N ARG A 262 -8.15 -7.52 -2.46
CA ARG A 262 -7.55 -6.44 -3.24
C ARG A 262 -7.32 -5.20 -2.40
N ARG A 263 -8.35 -4.69 -1.72
CA ARG A 263 -8.24 -3.50 -0.86
C ARG A 263 -7.14 -3.66 0.19
N ARG A 264 -7.07 -4.83 0.83
CA ARG A 264 -6.03 -5.15 1.80
C ARG A 264 -4.64 -5.25 1.15
N ARG A 265 -4.51 -5.78 -0.08
CA ARG A 265 -3.23 -5.75 -0.83
C ARG A 265 -2.78 -4.31 -1.04
N LEU A 266 -3.68 -3.45 -1.52
CA LEU A 266 -3.41 -2.04 -1.82
C LEU A 266 -3.01 -1.28 -0.56
N ASP A 267 -3.87 -1.26 0.45
CA ASP A 267 -3.65 -0.52 1.69
C ASP A 267 -2.45 -1.08 2.46
N GLY A 268 -2.25 -2.40 2.44
CA GLY A 268 -1.10 -3.06 3.06
C GLY A 268 0.21 -2.66 2.40
N ALA A 269 0.29 -2.72 1.08
CA ALA A 269 1.51 -2.40 0.34
C ALA A 269 1.94 -0.93 0.50
N ILE A 270 0.97 -0.02 0.62
CA ILE A 270 1.23 1.41 0.81
C ILE A 270 1.22 1.83 2.30
N ASN A 271 1.11 0.88 3.23
CA ASN A 271 1.01 1.12 4.67
C ASN A 271 -0.08 2.14 5.06
N ARG A 272 -1.23 2.11 4.37
CA ARG A 272 -2.37 2.93 4.75
C ARG A 272 -3.04 2.35 5.97
N VAL A 273 -3.31 3.20 6.95
CA VAL A 273 -4.05 2.81 8.16
C VAL A 273 -5.31 3.67 8.33
N PRO A 274 -6.33 3.19 9.07
CA PRO A 274 -7.50 3.98 9.40
C PRO A 274 -7.17 5.20 10.27
N SER A 275 -8.02 6.22 10.20
CA SER A 275 -7.88 7.42 11.02
C SER A 275 -7.91 7.10 12.50
N GLY A 276 -6.95 7.64 13.26
CA GLY A 276 -6.85 7.39 14.70
C GLY A 276 -6.16 6.07 15.06
N PHE A 277 -5.59 5.36 14.08
CA PHE A 277 -4.94 4.07 14.30
C PHE A 277 -3.83 4.13 15.33
N TYR A 278 -2.87 5.05 15.18
CA TYR A 278 -1.75 5.15 16.10
C TYR A 278 -2.21 5.51 17.53
N GLN A 279 -3.18 6.41 17.67
CA GLN A 279 -3.78 6.75 18.97
C GLN A 279 -4.45 5.53 19.63
N LYS A 280 -5.06 4.65 18.82
CA LYS A 280 -5.61 3.39 19.34
C LYS A 280 -4.53 2.42 19.79
N VAL A 281 -3.45 2.27 19.02
CA VAL A 281 -2.30 1.46 19.40
C VAL A 281 -1.66 1.97 20.70
N TRP A 282 -1.55 3.29 20.84
CA TRP A 282 -1.08 3.93 22.07
C TRP A 282 -1.90 3.50 23.29
N LYS A 283 -3.23 3.62 23.21
CA LYS A 283 -4.14 3.22 24.29
C LYS A 283 -4.09 1.73 24.61
N ILE A 284 -3.88 0.88 23.61
CA ILE A 284 -3.67 -0.56 23.84
C ILE A 284 -2.40 -0.77 24.67
N LEU A 285 -1.30 -0.12 24.29
CA LEU A 285 -0.01 -0.24 24.99
C LEU A 285 -0.04 0.31 26.42
N GLN A 286 -0.93 1.26 26.72
CA GLN A 286 -1.15 1.72 28.10
C GLN A 286 -1.80 0.64 28.97
N LYS A 287 -2.41 -0.39 28.37
CA LYS A 287 -3.16 -1.43 29.08
C LYS A 287 -2.56 -2.84 28.93
N CYS A 288 -1.44 -3.01 28.22
CA CYS A 288 -0.75 -4.29 28.09
C CYS A 288 0.75 -4.13 28.30
N HIS A 289 1.52 -5.22 28.39
CA HIS A 289 2.97 -5.13 28.57
C HIS A 289 3.71 -4.75 27.28
N GLY A 290 3.11 -5.03 26.13
CA GLY A 290 3.63 -4.73 24.80
C GLY A 290 2.89 -5.49 23.70
N LEU A 291 3.20 -5.18 22.45
CA LEU A 291 2.70 -5.86 21.26
C LEU A 291 3.85 -6.64 20.62
N SER A 292 3.66 -7.93 20.35
CA SER A 292 4.68 -8.78 19.72
C SER A 292 4.24 -9.24 18.34
N ILE A 293 4.96 -8.81 17.29
CA ILE A 293 4.73 -9.21 15.90
C ILE A 293 6.02 -9.84 15.36
N ASP A 294 5.96 -11.12 15.01
CA ASP A 294 7.08 -11.84 14.38
C ASP A 294 8.40 -11.81 15.20
N GLY A 295 8.28 -11.87 16.53
CA GLY A 295 9.43 -11.79 17.45
C GLY A 295 9.89 -10.36 17.77
N TYR A 296 9.35 -9.34 17.09
CA TYR A 296 9.60 -7.94 17.39
C TYR A 296 8.57 -7.43 18.39
N VAL A 297 9.05 -6.81 19.47
CA VAL A 297 8.20 -6.32 20.55
C VAL A 297 8.19 -4.80 20.54
N LEU A 298 6.98 -4.22 20.47
CA LEU A 298 6.73 -2.82 20.82
C LEU A 298 6.34 -2.77 22.31
N PRO A 299 7.24 -2.36 23.21
CA PRO A 299 6.99 -2.40 24.64
C PRO A 299 6.05 -1.26 25.07
N SER A 300 5.32 -1.49 26.16
CA SER A 300 4.47 -0.46 26.80
C SER A 300 5.26 0.76 27.30
N SER A 301 6.55 0.60 27.62
CA SER A 301 7.43 1.71 28.02
C SER A 301 7.52 2.81 26.96
N THR A 302 7.30 2.48 25.68
CA THR A 302 7.20 3.46 24.59
C THR A 302 6.15 4.54 24.90
N THR A 303 5.07 4.18 25.60
CA THR A 303 4.02 5.13 26.00
C THR A 303 4.43 6.12 27.08
N ARG A 304 5.57 5.89 27.74
CA ARG A 304 6.14 6.79 28.74
C ARG A 304 7.15 7.76 28.13
N GLU A 305 7.73 7.41 27.00
CA GLU A 305 8.80 8.17 26.34
C GLU A 305 8.30 9.11 25.24
N MET A 306 7.10 8.88 24.73
CA MET A 306 6.53 9.60 23.58
C MET A 306 5.11 10.09 23.91
N THR A 307 4.39 10.59 22.93
CA THR A 307 2.94 10.86 23.03
C THR A 307 2.16 10.23 21.88
N GLU A 308 0.85 10.05 22.05
CA GLU A 308 0.00 9.37 21.04
C GLU A 308 -0.07 10.07 19.68
N GLY A 309 0.28 11.36 19.63
CA GLY A 309 0.33 12.18 18.42
C GLY A 309 1.72 12.38 17.83
N GLU A 310 2.77 11.85 18.45
CA GLU A 310 4.14 12.00 17.95
C GLU A 310 4.42 11.10 16.74
N ILE A 311 5.04 11.68 15.70
CA ILE A 311 5.50 10.95 14.52
C ILE A 311 6.46 9.81 14.92
N LYS A 312 7.31 10.04 15.93
CA LYS A 312 8.29 9.05 16.40
C LYS A 312 7.61 7.76 16.88
N PHE A 313 6.49 7.88 17.60
CA PHE A 313 5.71 6.73 18.03
C PHE A 313 5.12 5.98 16.83
N ALA A 314 4.51 6.72 15.91
CA ALA A 314 3.87 6.14 14.74
C ALA A 314 4.88 5.41 13.82
N VAL A 315 6.09 5.95 13.68
CA VAL A 315 7.21 5.29 12.97
C VAL A 315 7.64 3.99 13.66
N GLN A 316 7.63 3.92 15.00
CA GLN A 316 7.93 2.67 15.71
C GLN A 316 6.84 1.61 15.51
N VAL A 317 5.56 2.00 15.56
CA VAL A 317 4.44 1.10 15.24
C VAL A 317 4.57 0.56 13.82
N GLU A 318 4.82 1.42 12.84
CA GLU A 318 5.05 1.01 11.45
C GLU A 318 6.26 0.08 11.31
N SER A 319 7.36 0.37 12.02
CA SER A 319 8.55 -0.49 12.00
C SER A 319 8.22 -1.92 12.41
N VAL A 320 7.38 -2.10 13.44
CA VAL A 320 6.96 -3.44 13.88
C VAL A 320 6.01 -4.08 12.85
N LEU A 321 5.04 -3.34 12.30
CA LEU A 321 4.14 -3.85 11.25
C LEU A 321 4.86 -4.20 9.94
N ASN A 322 5.96 -3.52 9.62
CA ASN A 322 6.72 -3.74 8.39
C ASN A 322 7.47 -5.10 8.38
N HIS A 323 7.60 -5.77 9.52
CA HIS A 323 8.13 -7.14 9.59
C HIS A 323 7.16 -8.17 9.00
N VAL A 324 5.89 -7.81 8.80
CA VAL A 324 4.91 -8.66 8.16
C VAL A 324 5.06 -8.52 6.64
N PRO A 325 5.55 -9.54 5.91
CA PRO A 325 5.89 -9.37 4.50
C PRO A 325 4.65 -9.34 3.60
N GLN A 326 3.58 -10.03 3.97
CA GLN A 326 2.33 -10.06 3.21
C GLN A 326 1.48 -8.80 3.49
N PRO A 327 1.17 -7.97 2.49
CA PRO A 327 0.42 -6.72 2.70
C PRO A 327 -0.99 -6.96 3.26
N GLU A 328 -1.65 -8.03 2.85
CA GLU A 328 -3.02 -8.35 3.27
C GLU A 328 -3.09 -8.74 4.73
N TYR A 329 -2.08 -9.50 5.17
CA TYR A 329 -1.96 -9.89 6.56
C TYR A 329 -1.60 -8.70 7.44
N ARG A 330 -0.75 -7.79 6.95
CA ARG A 330 -0.48 -6.50 7.62
C ARG A 330 -1.78 -5.72 7.85
N GLN A 331 -2.67 -5.66 6.86
CA GLN A 331 -3.97 -4.99 7.02
C GLN A 331 -4.90 -5.68 8.01
N LEU A 332 -4.92 -7.01 8.06
CA LEU A 332 -5.69 -7.70 9.10
C LEU A 332 -5.19 -7.39 10.51
N LEU A 333 -3.87 -7.24 10.70
CA LEU A 333 -3.32 -6.81 11.99
C LEU A 333 -3.76 -5.39 12.32
N VAL A 334 -3.75 -4.48 11.35
CA VAL A 334 -4.27 -3.12 11.50
C VAL A 334 -5.75 -3.13 11.90
N GLU A 335 -6.59 -3.88 11.20
CA GLU A 335 -8.02 -4.05 11.52
C GLU A 335 -8.22 -4.63 12.92
N THR A 336 -7.44 -5.65 13.29
CA THR A 336 -7.49 -6.29 14.61
C THR A 336 -7.09 -5.31 15.72
N MET A 337 -6.04 -4.53 15.52
CA MET A 337 -5.62 -3.47 16.44
C MET A 337 -6.68 -2.36 16.56
N MET A 338 -7.38 -2.02 15.48
CA MET A 338 -8.49 -1.06 15.56
C MET A 338 -9.62 -1.57 16.46
N VAL A 339 -9.95 -2.86 16.37
CA VAL A 339 -10.95 -3.52 17.24
C VAL A 339 -10.46 -3.56 18.70
N LEU A 340 -9.22 -3.99 18.94
CA LEU A 340 -8.59 -3.97 20.27
C LEU A 340 -8.60 -2.55 20.88
N GLY A 341 -8.36 -1.53 20.06
CA GLY A 341 -8.42 -0.14 20.49
C GLY A 341 -9.82 0.32 20.90
N LEU A 342 -10.90 -0.30 20.39
CA LEU A 342 -12.25 -0.06 20.90
C LEU A 342 -12.45 -0.67 22.28
N VAL A 343 -11.85 -1.83 22.55
CA VAL A 343 -11.87 -2.45 23.88
C VAL A 343 -11.04 -1.63 24.86
N ALA A 344 -9.87 -1.15 24.44
CA ALA A 344 -9.04 -0.26 25.24
C ALA A 344 -9.74 1.07 25.59
N ASP A 345 -10.64 1.55 24.72
CA ASP A 345 -11.49 2.73 24.97
C ASP A 345 -12.58 2.49 26.03
N VAL A 346 -12.86 1.23 26.41
CA VAL A 346 -13.72 0.90 27.57
C VAL A 346 -12.86 0.92 28.83
N ASP A 347 -13.40 1.35 29.98
CA ASP A 347 -12.76 1.35 31.30
C ASP A 347 -12.49 -0.09 31.82
N VAL A 348 -11.61 -0.78 31.11
CA VAL A 348 -10.98 -2.02 31.54
C VAL A 348 -9.62 -1.65 32.12
N ASP A 349 -9.34 -2.13 33.34
CA ASP A 349 -8.12 -1.79 34.09
C ASP A 349 -6.84 -2.34 33.44
N SER A 350 -6.93 -3.47 32.73
CA SER A 350 -5.81 -4.08 32.00
C SER A 350 -6.31 -5.00 30.88
N ILE A 351 -5.58 -5.05 29.78
CA ILE A 351 -5.75 -6.01 28.67
C ILE A 351 -4.86 -7.25 28.89
N GLY A 352 -3.90 -7.20 29.82
CA GLY A 352 -3.09 -8.34 30.25
C GLY A 352 -1.60 -8.28 29.87
N GLY A 353 -1.04 -9.44 29.52
CA GLY A 353 0.39 -9.65 29.21
C GLY A 353 0.85 -9.04 27.89
N ILE A 354 1.83 -9.67 27.24
CA ILE A 354 2.22 -9.33 25.87
C ILE A 354 1.15 -9.87 24.92
N ILE A 355 0.63 -9.04 24.02
CA ILE A 355 -0.30 -9.49 22.99
C ILE A 355 0.52 -10.06 21.84
N HIS A 356 0.36 -11.36 21.57
CA HIS A 356 1.07 -12.06 20.52
C HIS A 356 0.25 -12.10 19.22
N LYS A 357 0.94 -11.99 18.08
CA LYS A 357 0.43 -12.41 16.77
C LYS A 357 -0.05 -13.87 16.83
N ASP A 358 -1.18 -14.19 16.19
CA ASP A 358 -1.72 -15.56 16.08
C ASP A 358 -0.64 -16.52 15.53
N PRO A 359 -0.46 -17.73 16.10
CA PRO A 359 0.39 -18.76 15.50
C PRO A 359 -0.06 -19.08 14.07
N ALA A 360 0.82 -19.66 13.24
CA ALA A 360 0.57 -19.96 11.83
C ALA A 360 -0.48 -21.08 11.61
N THR A 361 -1.67 -20.93 12.19
CA THR A 361 -2.83 -21.84 12.11
C THR A 361 -3.51 -21.77 10.73
N GLY A 362 -3.21 -20.74 9.93
CA GLY A 362 -3.81 -20.50 8.63
C GLY A 362 -5.20 -19.86 8.68
N ILE A 363 -5.75 -19.60 9.87
CA ILE A 363 -7.11 -19.07 10.04
C ILE A 363 -7.30 -17.70 9.36
N CYS A 364 -6.23 -16.90 9.31
CA CYS A 364 -6.21 -15.58 8.67
C CYS A 364 -6.56 -15.63 7.17
N ASN A 365 -6.23 -16.72 6.47
CA ASN A 365 -6.50 -16.87 5.04
C ASN A 365 -8.01 -16.84 4.74
N PHE A 366 -8.86 -17.32 5.66
CA PHE A 366 -10.31 -17.29 5.51
C PHE A 366 -10.90 -15.88 5.62
N PHE A 367 -10.17 -14.94 6.22
CA PHE A 367 -10.63 -13.57 6.43
C PHE A 367 -10.16 -12.59 5.35
N TYR A 368 -9.22 -12.98 4.49
CA TYR A 368 -8.60 -12.07 3.52
C TYR A 368 -9.59 -11.41 2.57
N ASP A 369 -10.68 -12.09 2.21
CA ASP A 369 -11.69 -11.57 1.28
C ASP A 369 -13.01 -11.17 1.94
N SER A 370 -13.03 -11.09 3.27
CA SER A 370 -14.23 -10.78 4.02
C SER A 370 -14.35 -9.29 4.35
N ALA A 371 -15.56 -8.74 4.26
CA ALA A 371 -15.85 -7.31 4.49
C ALA A 371 -15.50 -6.86 5.92
N PRO A 372 -14.99 -5.63 6.16
CA PRO A 372 -14.62 -5.17 7.48
C PRO A 372 -15.81 -5.13 8.44
N VAL A 373 -16.99 -4.62 8.00
CA VAL A 373 -18.18 -4.54 8.86
C VAL A 373 -19.48 -4.79 8.09
N ALA A 374 -19.89 -6.05 8.04
CA ALA A 374 -21.25 -6.50 7.71
C ALA A 374 -21.73 -7.48 8.80
N ALA A 375 -23.03 -7.77 8.86
CA ALA A 375 -23.65 -8.58 9.92
C ALA A 375 -23.06 -10.00 10.10
N SER A 376 -22.22 -10.45 9.17
CA SER A 376 -21.45 -11.70 9.16
C SER A 376 -19.92 -11.50 9.00
N ALA A 377 -19.39 -10.32 9.37
CA ALA A 377 -18.00 -9.94 9.09
C ALA A 377 -16.94 -10.48 10.09
N PRO A 378 -15.67 -10.59 9.64
CA PRO A 378 -14.48 -10.78 10.46
C PRO A 378 -14.38 -9.83 11.62
N CYS A 379 -14.79 -8.56 11.55
CA CYS A 379 -14.78 -7.73 12.76
C CYS A 379 -15.72 -8.28 13.83
N THR A 380 -16.82 -8.94 13.50
CA THR A 380 -17.69 -9.59 14.50
C THR A 380 -17.06 -10.88 15.02
N TYR A 381 -16.38 -11.67 14.17
CA TYR A 381 -15.67 -12.88 14.61
C TYR A 381 -14.39 -12.54 15.38
N LEU A 382 -13.54 -11.64 14.90
CA LEU A 382 -12.38 -11.08 15.59
C LEU A 382 -12.80 -10.33 16.84
N SER A 383 -13.86 -9.51 16.83
CA SER A 383 -14.37 -8.93 18.08
C SER A 383 -14.88 -10.01 19.03
N LYS A 384 -15.59 -11.04 18.56
CA LYS A 384 -16.00 -12.17 19.40
C LYS A 384 -14.81 -12.95 19.91
N ALA A 385 -13.82 -13.27 19.08
CA ALA A 385 -12.62 -14.02 19.44
C ALA A 385 -11.72 -13.22 20.37
N THR A 386 -11.57 -11.92 20.14
CA THR A 386 -10.88 -10.98 21.04
C THR A 386 -11.64 -10.83 22.36
N ILE A 387 -12.97 -10.69 22.35
CA ILE A 387 -13.80 -10.63 23.57
C ILE A 387 -13.77 -11.97 24.32
N THR A 388 -13.82 -13.11 23.63
CA THR A 388 -13.75 -14.46 24.20
C THR A 388 -12.36 -14.73 24.76
N TYR A 389 -11.29 -14.39 24.03
CA TYR A 389 -9.91 -14.47 24.52
C TYR A 389 -9.71 -13.56 25.76
N LEU A 390 -10.27 -12.35 25.76
CA LEU A 390 -10.24 -11.47 26.93
C LEU A 390 -11.10 -11.99 28.08
N GLN A 391 -12.23 -12.66 27.83
CA GLN A 391 -13.03 -13.31 28.87
C GLN A 391 -12.31 -14.53 29.48
N ASP A 392 -11.54 -15.25 28.68
CA ASP A 392 -10.80 -16.44 29.12
C ASP A 392 -9.47 -16.10 29.83
N PHE A 393 -8.87 -14.92 29.55
CA PHE A 393 -7.58 -14.49 30.11
C PHE A 393 -7.63 -13.30 31.08
N LEU A 394 -8.71 -12.53 31.15
CA LEU A 394 -8.89 -11.58 32.24
C LEU A 394 -9.34 -12.36 33.48
N PRO A 395 -8.70 -12.17 34.65
CA PRO A 395 -9.16 -12.83 35.86
C PRO A 395 -10.61 -12.41 36.08
N GLY A 396 -11.51 -13.40 36.13
CA GLY A 396 -12.88 -13.24 36.54
C GLY A 396 -12.89 -12.66 37.94
N SER A 397 -12.82 -11.33 38.01
CA SER A 397 -13.04 -10.58 39.23
C SER A 397 -14.54 -10.66 39.46
N SER A 398 -14.94 -11.82 39.98
CA SER A 398 -16.06 -11.91 40.88
C SER A 398 -15.91 -10.75 41.85
N CYS A 399 -16.73 -9.72 41.67
CA CYS A 399 -17.08 -8.83 42.77
C CYS A 399 -17.69 -9.71 43.86
N LEU A 400 -16.85 -10.25 44.74
CA LEU A 400 -17.25 -10.59 46.08
C LEU A 400 -17.34 -9.26 46.83
N MET A 401 -18.57 -8.77 46.94
CA MET A 401 -18.91 -7.71 47.88
C MET A 401 -18.52 -8.15 49.29
N GLN A 402 -17.82 -7.26 49.99
CA GLN A 402 -17.99 -7.07 51.43
C GLN A 402 -18.30 -5.61 51.68
#